data_AF-A0A2N1TL37-F1
#
_entry.id   AF-A0A2N1TL37-F1
#
_cell.length_a   1.000
_cell.length_b   1.000
_cell.length_c   1.000
_cell.angle_alpha   90.00
_cell.angle_beta   90.00
_cell.angle_gamma   90.00
#
_symmetry.space_group_name_H-M   'P 1'
#
loop_
_entity.id
_entity.type
_entity.pdbx_description
1 polymer ?
#
loop_
_entity_poly.entity_id
_entity_poly.type
_entity_poly.pdbx_seq_one_letter_code
_entity_poly.pdbx_strand_id
1 'polypeptide(L)'
;MTVSIFMKFKSVVSVIFGIGTLLAGGWLVSLFGATVDSAGMLFVNYTGACFLGIGLICWFVSNTDKNDLRQGVLLSLLICDSIGFVVALLAQLAGVTNALGWFNVGIWLVLALGLGYCRFLAKD
;
A
#
# COMPACT_ATOMS: atom_id res chain seq x y z
N MET A 1 -13.10 -6.37 14.01
CA MET A 1 -13.31 -5.77 12.68
C MET A 1 -13.36 -6.90 11.66
N THR A 2 -14.42 -6.99 10.87
CA THR A 2 -14.57 -8.05 9.86
C THR A 2 -13.54 -7.84 8.74
N VAL A 3 -12.93 -8.92 8.25
CA VAL A 3 -11.91 -8.89 7.18
C VAL A 3 -12.40 -8.11 5.95
N SER A 4 -13.69 -8.17 5.65
CA SER A 4 -14.32 -7.45 4.53
C SER A 4 -14.26 -5.93 4.69
N ILE A 5 -14.44 -5.42 5.91
CA ILE A 5 -14.37 -3.98 6.21
C ILE A 5 -12.93 -3.50 6.01
N PHE A 6 -11.95 -4.26 6.51
CA PHE A 6 -10.53 -3.94 6.31
C PHE A 6 -10.15 -3.89 4.83
N MET A 7 -10.59 -4.88 4.04
CA MET A 7 -10.29 -4.94 2.60
C MET A 7 -10.93 -3.77 1.84
N LYS A 8 -12.15 -3.35 2.19
CA LYS A 8 -12.77 -2.14 1.62
C LYS A 8 -12.01 -0.89 1.99
N PHE A 9 -11.60 -0.76 3.24
CA PHE A 9 -10.78 0.37 3.68
C PHE A 9 -9.45 0.44 2.93
N LYS A 10 -8.67 -0.66 2.91
CA LYS A 10 -7.41 -0.75 2.15
C LYS A 10 -7.63 -0.48 0.67
N SER A 11 -8.74 -0.98 0.11
CA SER A 11 -9.11 -0.72 -1.29
C SER A 11 -9.21 0.78 -1.59
N VAL A 12 -10.03 1.50 -0.81
CA VAL A 12 -10.22 2.95 -0.99
C VAL A 12 -8.90 3.70 -0.84
N VAL A 13 -8.12 3.38 0.18
CA VAL A 13 -6.80 3.98 0.40
C VAL A 13 -5.89 3.73 -0.82
N SER A 14 -5.74 2.48 -1.25
CA SER A 14 -4.89 2.13 -2.38
C SER A 14 -5.34 2.78 -3.69
N VAL A 15 -6.65 2.91 -3.93
CA VAL A 15 -7.16 3.60 -5.13
C VAL A 15 -6.82 5.09 -5.08
N ILE A 16 -7.04 5.76 -3.95
CA ILE A 16 -6.71 7.18 -3.79
C ILE A 16 -5.22 7.42 -4.00
N PHE A 17 -4.37 6.60 -3.37
CA PHE A 17 -2.92 6.67 -3.56
C PHE A 17 -2.55 6.38 -5.02
N GLY A 18 -3.13 5.37 -5.65
CA GLY A 18 -2.86 5.03 -7.05
C GLY A 18 -3.17 6.19 -8.00
N ILE A 19 -4.37 6.77 -7.88
CA ILE A 19 -4.79 7.94 -8.69
C ILE A 19 -3.90 9.15 -8.38
N GLY A 20 -3.66 9.45 -7.10
CA GLY A 20 -2.83 10.58 -6.69
C GLY A 20 -1.41 10.47 -7.24
N THR A 21 -0.84 9.27 -7.22
CA THR A 21 0.53 9.02 -7.72
C THR A 21 0.61 9.13 -9.24
N LEU A 22 -0.43 8.71 -9.98
CA LEU A 22 -0.49 8.83 -11.44
C LEU A 22 -0.70 10.27 -11.91
N LEU A 23 -1.55 11.04 -11.23
CA LEU A 23 -1.91 12.39 -11.65
C LEU A 23 -0.98 13.46 -11.10
N ALA A 24 -0.45 13.25 -9.89
CA ALA A 24 0.30 14.25 -9.14
C ALA A 24 1.61 13.68 -8.55
N GLY A 25 2.15 12.59 -9.11
CA GLY A 25 3.33 11.90 -8.59
C GLY A 25 4.55 12.80 -8.36
N GLY A 26 4.88 13.66 -9.32
CA GLY A 26 6.01 14.60 -9.17
C GLY A 26 5.83 15.60 -8.04
N TRP A 27 4.61 16.11 -7.85
CA TRP A 27 4.28 16.98 -6.73
C TRP A 27 4.29 16.23 -5.39
N LEU A 28 3.77 15.00 -5.34
CA LEU A 28 3.79 14.18 -4.13
C LEU A 28 5.22 13.88 -3.70
N VAL A 29 6.11 13.52 -4.64
CA VAL A 29 7.52 13.25 -4.34
C VAL A 29 8.23 14.49 -3.81
N SER A 30 7.92 15.68 -4.33
CA SER A 30 8.53 16.92 -3.86
C SER A 30 8.12 17.31 -2.44
N LEU A 31 6.92 16.92 -1.97
CA LEU A 31 6.53 17.07 -0.56
C LEU A 31 7.49 16.31 0.38
N PHE A 32 8.01 15.17 -0.04
CA PHE A 32 9.00 14.40 0.71
C PHE A 32 10.42 14.96 0.59
N GLY A 33 10.62 16.10 -0.07
CA GLY A 33 11.93 16.73 -0.27
C GLY A 33 12.79 16.02 -1.31
N ALA A 34 12.22 15.09 -2.08
CA ALA A 34 12.91 14.35 -3.12
C ALA A 34 12.62 14.96 -4.50
N THR A 35 13.55 14.79 -5.42
CA THR A 35 13.38 15.13 -6.84
C THR A 35 13.40 13.84 -7.65
N VAL A 36 12.59 13.79 -8.69
CA VAL A 36 12.50 12.65 -9.58
C VAL A 36 12.75 13.11 -11.01
N ASP A 37 13.61 12.39 -11.71
CA ASP A 37 13.91 12.60 -13.13
C ASP A 37 12.87 11.91 -14.02
N SER A 38 13.01 12.02 -15.35
CA SER A 38 12.05 11.42 -16.29
C SER A 38 11.95 9.89 -16.13
N ALA A 39 13.06 9.21 -15.82
CA ALA A 39 13.06 7.78 -15.55
C ALA A 39 12.36 7.46 -14.22
N GLY A 40 12.65 8.21 -13.15
CA GLY A 40 11.97 8.10 -11.87
C GLY A 40 10.47 8.33 -11.96
N MET A 41 10.02 9.28 -12.78
CA MET A 41 8.59 9.53 -13.01
C MET A 41 7.86 8.32 -13.61
N LEU A 42 8.53 7.55 -14.47
CA LEU A 42 7.97 6.32 -15.00
C LEU A 42 7.72 5.29 -13.89
N PHE A 43 8.64 5.14 -12.95
CA PHE A 43 8.49 4.24 -11.81
C PHE A 43 7.45 4.74 -10.80
N VAL A 44 7.32 6.05 -10.62
CA VAL A 44 6.23 6.66 -9.85
C VAL A 44 4.88 6.30 -10.47
N ASN A 45 4.76 6.40 -11.80
CA ASN A 45 3.54 6.01 -12.51
C ASN A 45 3.25 4.50 -12.42
N TYR A 46 4.26 3.65 -12.58
CA TYR A 46 4.09 2.20 -12.38
C TYR A 46 3.64 1.88 -10.95
N THR A 47 4.21 2.56 -9.96
CA THR A 47 3.79 2.42 -8.56
C THR A 47 2.31 2.79 -8.40
N GLY A 48 1.88 3.90 -9.01
CA GLY A 48 0.47 4.30 -9.02
C GLY A 48 -0.46 3.27 -9.67
N ALA A 49 -0.05 2.69 -10.80
CA ALA A 49 -0.79 1.60 -11.47
C ALA A 49 -0.88 0.33 -10.60
N CYS A 50 0.21 -0.04 -9.92
CA CYS A 50 0.21 -1.17 -8.98
C CYS A 50 -0.74 -0.92 -7.81
N PHE A 51 -0.75 0.29 -7.23
CA PHE A 51 -1.69 0.63 -6.15
C PHE A 51 -3.15 0.59 -6.59
N LEU A 52 -3.46 1.07 -7.80
CA LEU A 52 -4.79 0.91 -8.38
C LEU A 52 -5.19 -0.56 -8.49
N GLY A 53 -4.31 -1.40 -9.04
CA GLY A 53 -4.55 -2.84 -9.16
C GLY A 53 -4.80 -3.51 -7.80
N ILE A 54 -3.95 -3.21 -6.81
CA ILE A 54 -4.12 -3.70 -5.43
C ILE A 54 -5.47 -3.24 -4.84
N GLY A 55 -5.83 -1.98 -5.07
CA GLY A 55 -7.10 -1.41 -4.63
C GLY A 55 -8.30 -2.15 -5.19
N LEU A 56 -8.29 -2.43 -6.50
CA LEU A 56 -9.33 -3.19 -7.18
C LEU A 56 -9.41 -4.65 -6.69
N ILE A 57 -8.26 -5.32 -6.52
CA ILE A 57 -8.21 -6.68 -5.95
C ILE A 57 -8.86 -6.69 -4.56
N CYS A 58 -8.50 -5.74 -3.70
CA CYS A 58 -9.09 -5.63 -2.36
C CYS A 58 -10.59 -5.37 -2.41
N TRP A 59 -11.07 -4.54 -3.35
CA TRP A 59 -12.50 -4.27 -3.53
C TRP A 59 -13.27 -5.53 -3.87
N PHE A 60 -12.84 -6.25 -4.91
CA PHE A 60 -13.55 -7.42 -5.41
C PHE A 60 -13.54 -8.58 -4.40
N VAL A 61 -12.40 -8.81 -3.73
CA VAL A 61 -12.28 -9.89 -2.74
C VAL A 61 -13.00 -9.55 -1.42
N SER A 62 -13.31 -8.28 -1.15
CA SER A 62 -13.95 -7.88 0.10
C SER A 62 -15.34 -8.49 0.32
N ASN A 63 -16.06 -8.82 -0.75
CA ASN A 63 -17.39 -9.43 -0.70
C ASN A 63 -17.37 -10.96 -0.87
N THR A 64 -16.20 -11.57 -1.03
CA THR A 64 -16.09 -13.03 -1.18
C THR A 64 -16.14 -13.71 0.20
N ASP A 65 -16.81 -14.85 0.27
CA ASP A 65 -16.80 -15.73 1.43
C ASP A 65 -15.38 -16.20 1.78
N LYS A 66 -15.21 -16.75 2.98
CA LYS A 66 -13.94 -17.30 3.41
C LYS A 66 -13.62 -18.55 2.60
N ASN A 67 -12.71 -18.41 1.64
CA ASN A 67 -12.20 -19.50 0.82
C ASN A 67 -10.68 -19.37 0.65
N ASP A 68 -10.06 -20.39 0.05
CA ASP A 68 -8.62 -20.44 -0.15
C ASP A 68 -8.12 -19.28 -1.02
N LEU A 69 -8.91 -18.81 -1.99
CA LEU A 69 -8.60 -17.65 -2.81
C LEU A 69 -8.45 -16.38 -1.97
N ARG A 70 -9.42 -16.10 -1.10
CA ARG A 70 -9.39 -14.94 -0.19
C ARG A 70 -8.20 -15.00 0.75
N GLN A 71 -7.90 -16.18 1.28
CA GLN A 71 -6.74 -16.37 2.18
C GLN A 71 -5.40 -16.22 1.44
N GLY A 72 -5.31 -16.71 0.20
CA GLY A 72 -4.16 -16.52 -0.67
C GLY A 72 -3.92 -15.04 -0.98
N VAL A 73 -4.98 -14.30 -1.31
CA VAL A 73 -4.88 -12.84 -1.56
C VAL A 73 -4.43 -12.08 -0.30
N LEU A 74 -4.98 -12.40 0.87
CA LEU A 74 -4.56 -11.77 2.13
C LEU A 74 -3.07 -12.01 2.41
N LEU A 75 -2.57 -13.23 2.18
CA LEU A 75 -1.16 -13.56 2.37
C LEU A 75 -0.27 -12.81 1.37
N SER A 76 -0.63 -12.78 0.09
CA SER A 76 0.11 -12.05 -0.93
C SER A 76 0.20 -10.56 -0.64
N LEU A 77 -0.91 -9.95 -0.20
CA LEU A 77 -0.95 -8.55 0.20
C LEU A 77 -0.11 -8.30 1.46
N LEU A 78 -0.13 -9.21 2.43
CA LEU A 78 0.68 -9.11 3.65
C LEU A 78 2.17 -9.08 3.31
N ILE A 79 2.61 -9.98 2.42
CA ILE A 79 4.01 -10.04 1.97
C ILE A 79 4.37 -8.76 1.22
N CYS A 80 3.52 -8.32 0.28
CA CYS A 80 3.72 -7.10 -0.48
C CYS A 80 3.87 -5.87 0.44
N ASP A 81 2.96 -5.71 1.42
CA ASP A 81 2.99 -4.59 2.35
C ASP A 81 4.19 -4.64 3.29
N SER A 82 4.61 -5.84 3.70
CA SER A 82 5.80 -6.03 4.55
C SER A 82 7.08 -5.63 3.80
N ILE A 83 7.19 -6.01 2.52
CA ILE A 83 8.32 -5.59 1.67
C ILE A 83 8.29 -4.07 1.47
N GLY A 84 7.10 -3.50 1.18
CA GLY A 84 6.93 -2.06 1.04
C GLY A 84 7.35 -1.28 2.29
N PHE A 85 6.99 -1.78 3.48
CA PHE A 85 7.44 -1.23 4.76
C PHE A 85 8.97 -1.23 4.88
N VAL A 86 9.62 -2.35 4.59
CA VAL A 86 11.09 -2.45 4.67
C VAL A 86 11.75 -1.46 3.71
N VAL A 87 11.27 -1.36 2.47
CA VAL A 87 11.79 -0.40 1.49
C VAL A 87 11.62 1.05 1.97
N ALA A 88 10.44 1.41 2.48
CA ALA A 88 10.17 2.74 3.01
C ALA A 88 11.06 3.07 4.22
N LEU A 89 11.25 2.12 5.12
CA LEU A 89 12.09 2.27 6.30
C LEU A 89 13.56 2.49 5.91
N LEU A 90 14.08 1.68 4.99
CA LEU A 90 15.46 1.83 4.49
C LEU A 90 15.67 3.19 3.82
N ALA A 91 14.72 3.64 2.99
CA ALA A 91 14.81 4.96 2.35
C ALA A 91 14.83 6.11 3.39
N GLN A 92 13.99 6.01 4.43
CA GLN A 92 13.94 7.01 5.50
C GLN A 92 15.23 7.02 6.33
N LEU A 93 15.77 5.84 6.67
CA LEU A 93 17.02 5.71 7.43
C LEU A 93 18.24 6.18 6.62
N ALA A 94 18.20 6.04 5.30
CA ALA A 94 19.22 6.54 4.38
C ALA A 94 19.11 8.07 4.13
N GLY A 95 18.09 8.74 4.67
CA GLY A 95 17.90 10.19 4.49
C GLY A 95 17.44 10.60 3.10
N VAL A 96 16.86 9.66 2.32
CA VAL A 96 16.33 9.92 0.97
C VAL A 96 15.14 10.88 1.01
N THR A 97 14.35 10.82 2.09
CA THR A 97 13.15 11.64 2.30
C THR A 97 13.30 12.49 3.56
N ASN A 98 12.57 13.61 3.59
CA ASN A 98 12.46 14.46 4.78
C ASN A 98 11.65 13.78 5.89
N ALA A 99 11.34 14.51 6.97
CA ALA A 99 10.59 13.98 8.11
C ALA A 99 9.21 13.40 7.75
N LEU A 100 8.59 13.85 6.66
CA LEU A 100 7.30 13.30 6.21
C LEU A 100 7.42 11.86 5.70
N GLY A 101 8.61 11.37 5.33
CA GLY A 101 8.76 9.98 4.90
C GLY A 101 8.40 8.97 6.00
N TRP A 102 8.49 9.35 7.28
CA TRP A 102 7.97 8.53 8.40
C TRP A 102 6.48 8.25 8.32
N PHE A 103 5.70 9.15 7.72
CA PHE A 103 4.27 8.89 7.46
C PHE A 103 4.08 7.70 6.53
N ASN A 104 4.89 7.62 5.48
CA ASN A 104 4.85 6.49 4.53
C ASN A 104 5.26 5.19 5.23
N VAL A 105 6.34 5.22 6.03
CA VAL A 105 6.76 4.07 6.87
C VAL A 105 5.63 3.59 7.78
N GLY A 106 4.95 4.53 8.45
CA GLY A 106 3.82 4.22 9.35
C GLY A 106 2.64 3.58 8.62
N ILE A 107 2.26 4.09 7.44
CA ILE A 107 1.16 3.54 6.64
C ILE A 107 1.45 2.09 6.25
N TRP A 108 2.63 1.81 5.69
CA TRP A 108 2.99 0.46 5.27
C TRP A 108 3.00 -0.52 6.45
N LEU A 109 3.52 -0.08 7.61
CA LEU A 109 3.51 -0.89 8.82
C LEU A 109 2.08 -1.21 9.28
N VAL A 110 1.21 -0.20 9.36
CA VAL A 110 -0.18 -0.37 9.80
C VAL A 110 -0.94 -1.29 8.84
N LEU A 111 -0.73 -1.17 7.53
CA LEU A 111 -1.36 -2.04 6.54
C LEU A 111 -0.89 -3.50 6.67
N ALA A 112 0.41 -3.72 6.82
CA ALA A 112 0.98 -5.06 7.04
C ALA A 112 0.44 -5.68 8.33
N LEU A 113 0.46 -4.95 9.45
CA LEU A 113 -0.07 -5.42 10.73
C LEU A 113 -1.58 -5.69 10.67
N GLY A 114 -2.34 -4.83 9.99
CA GLY A 114 -3.78 -5.01 9.79
C GLY A 114 -4.11 -6.26 8.99
N LEU A 115 -3.35 -6.57 7.94
CA LEU A 115 -3.47 -7.82 7.18
C LEU A 115 -3.06 -9.04 8.01
N GLY A 116 -1.98 -8.94 8.79
CA GLY A 116 -1.55 -10.00 9.70
C GLY A 116 -2.64 -10.32 10.72
N TYR A 117 -3.25 -9.30 11.32
CA TYR A 117 -4.39 -9.47 12.22
C TYR A 117 -5.58 -10.14 11.52
N CYS A 118 -5.95 -9.67 10.32
CA CYS A 118 -7.06 -10.23 9.55
C CYS A 118 -6.82 -11.69 9.14
N ARG A 119 -5.57 -12.08 8.90
CA ARG A 119 -5.21 -13.44 8.47
C ARG A 119 -5.15 -14.43 9.64
N PHE A 120 -4.55 -14.04 10.77
CA PHE A 120 -4.19 -14.95 11.84
C PHE A 120 -5.07 -14.85 13.09
N LEU A 121 -5.67 -13.70 13.36
CA LEU A 121 -6.30 -13.39 14.65
C LEU A 121 -7.78 -13.03 14.55
N ALA A 122 -8.25 -12.56 13.40
CA ALA A 122 -9.67 -12.25 13.21
C ALA A 122 -10.50 -13.54 13.26
N LYS A 123 -11.39 -13.65 14.25
CA LYS A 123 -12.52 -14.58 14.23
C LYS A 123 -13.57 -14.05 13.25
N ASP A 124 -14.15 -14.98 12.48
CA ASP A 124 -15.16 -14.67 11.46
C ASP A 124 -16.41 -14.04 12.08
#